data_AF-A0A849NFU4-F1
#
_entry.id   AF-A0A849NFU4-F1
#
_cell.length_a   1.000
_cell.length_b   1.000
_cell.length_c   1.000
_cell.angle_alpha   90.00
_cell.angle_beta   90.00
_cell.angle_gamma   90.00
#
_symmetry.space_group_name_H-M   'P 1'
#
loop_
_entity.id
_entity.type
_entity.pdbx_description
1 polymer ?
#
loop_
_entity_poly.entity_id
_entity_poly.type
_entity_poly.pdbx_seq_one_letter_code
_entity_poly.pdbx_strand_id
1 'polypeptide(L)'
;MNSSKNKKDDPIKRFVEKDSDEEMSPFDPPEAYDPQNIESVPYEKLNPFLQELVDEHKAFTIVLSGFEEALIKWRENKWIFNKEIDEKLKRFFEFIDEKVPVHNQKEEKILFPLLNKKLIESGEHNSLDASITGINLMEDEHIKVAQAAAIVFNFLGLGSRLPDQQSREITYEAAFDQGIAIVETMKLHIFREETILFSQAMQLFTSKEFEKLESK
;
A
#
# COMPACT_ATOMS: atom_id res chain seq x y z
N MET A 1 30.17 17.24 65.68
CA MET A 1 30.26 18.72 65.69
C MET A 1 30.68 19.20 64.31
N ASN A 2 29.93 20.18 63.80
CA ASN A 2 30.19 21.17 62.73
C ASN A 2 30.66 20.71 61.34
N SER A 3 29.99 20.97 60.21
CA SER A 3 29.28 22.15 59.65
C SER A 3 30.12 22.84 58.54
N SER A 4 29.69 22.72 57.28
CA SER A 4 29.35 23.85 56.39
C SER A 4 28.75 23.26 55.10
N LYS A 5 27.46 23.51 54.78
CA LYS A 5 26.92 24.62 53.97
C LYS A 5 27.78 24.95 52.74
N ASN A 6 27.27 24.58 51.56
CA ASN A 6 27.26 25.45 50.38
C ASN A 6 26.01 25.13 49.53
N LYS A 7 25.02 26.03 49.59
CA LYS A 7 24.07 26.27 48.50
C LYS A 7 24.85 26.90 47.35
N LYS A 8 24.66 26.44 46.11
CA LYS A 8 24.55 27.31 44.94
C LYS A 8 23.61 26.68 43.93
N ASP A 9 22.51 27.40 43.72
CA ASP A 9 21.47 27.19 42.74
C ASP A 9 22.07 26.96 41.34
N ASP A 10 21.57 25.94 40.64
CA ASP A 10 21.78 25.80 39.20
C ASP A 10 21.03 26.98 38.53
N PRO A 11 21.71 27.92 37.86
CA PRO A 11 21.06 29.08 37.24
C PRO A 11 20.20 28.69 36.03
N ILE A 12 20.25 27.43 35.60
CA ILE A 12 19.46 26.93 34.49
C ILE A 12 18.27 26.16 35.07
N LYS A 13 17.07 26.77 35.02
CA LYS A 13 15.81 26.02 35.09
C LYS A 13 15.77 25.10 33.87
N ARG A 14 16.20 23.85 34.03
CA ARG A 14 16.21 22.82 32.96
C ARG A 14 14.83 22.27 32.64
N PHE A 15 13.83 22.61 33.46
CA PHE A 15 12.46 22.20 33.30
C PHE A 15 11.56 23.43 33.37
N VAL A 16 10.79 23.63 32.30
CA VAL A 16 9.69 24.59 32.26
C VAL A 16 8.57 24.01 33.12
N GLU A 17 8.12 24.76 34.13
CA GLU A 17 6.88 24.45 34.83
C GLU A 17 5.72 24.73 33.87
N LYS A 18 4.90 23.71 33.61
CA LYS A 18 3.74 23.83 32.72
C LYS A 18 2.68 24.70 33.39
N ASP A 19 2.49 25.90 32.87
CA ASP A 19 1.31 26.71 33.13
C ASP A 19 0.32 26.46 31.97
N SER A 20 -0.71 25.66 32.24
CA SER A 20 -1.86 25.28 31.38
C SER A 20 -1.86 23.84 30.81
N ASP A 21 -3.04 23.21 30.88
CA ASP A 21 -3.31 21.83 30.47
C ASP A 21 -3.62 21.67 28.97
N GLU A 22 -3.59 22.75 28.19
CA GLU A 22 -3.88 22.75 26.74
C GLU A 22 -2.81 23.55 25.98
N GLU A 23 -1.59 23.04 25.93
CA GLU A 23 -0.59 23.48 24.95
C GLU A 23 -0.55 22.45 23.81
N MET A 24 -1.07 22.82 22.63
CA MET A 24 -0.77 22.09 21.39
C MET A 24 0.75 22.09 21.20
N SER A 25 1.37 20.92 21.26
CA SER A 25 2.78 20.79 21.00
C SER A 25 3.05 21.22 19.55
N PRO A 26 4.11 22.00 19.27
CA PRO A 26 4.55 22.25 17.90
C PRO A 26 4.94 20.96 17.14
N PHE A 27 5.04 19.83 17.86
CA PHE A 27 5.28 18.50 17.34
C PHE A 27 4.03 17.61 17.31
N ASP A 28 2.87 18.10 17.77
CA ASP A 28 1.64 17.38 17.53
C ASP A 28 1.39 17.42 16.02
N PRO A 29 1.23 16.25 15.38
CA PRO A 29 0.92 16.23 13.96
C PRO A 29 -0.40 16.99 13.75
N PRO A 30 -0.53 17.81 12.70
CA PRO A 30 -1.77 18.52 12.41
C PRO A 30 -2.96 17.55 12.44
N GLU A 31 -4.16 17.99 12.83
CA GLU A 31 -5.39 17.16 12.85
C GLU A 31 -5.64 16.42 11.51
N ALA A 32 -5.14 16.95 10.39
CA ALA A 32 -5.15 16.29 9.09
C ALA A 32 -4.36 14.97 9.01
N TYR A 33 -3.57 14.64 10.03
CA TYR A 33 -2.79 13.42 10.19
C TYR A 33 -3.34 12.52 11.30
N ASP A 34 -4.45 12.89 11.96
CA ASP A 34 -5.13 11.95 12.83
C ASP A 34 -5.52 10.73 11.98
N PRO A 35 -5.19 9.51 12.42
CA PRO A 35 -5.57 8.32 11.68
C PRO A 35 -7.10 8.33 11.56
N GLN A 36 -7.60 8.18 10.33
CA GLN A 36 -9.03 7.96 10.12
C GLN A 36 -9.41 6.73 10.94
N ASN A 37 -10.14 6.93 12.04
CA ASN A 37 -10.57 5.88 12.97
C ASN A 37 -11.73 5.07 12.37
N ILE A 38 -11.54 4.58 11.14
CA ILE A 38 -12.47 3.68 10.50
C ILE A 38 -12.15 2.29 11.04
N GLU A 39 -13.05 1.75 11.87
CA GLU A 39 -12.93 0.38 12.34
C GLU A 39 -13.05 -0.59 11.15
N SER A 40 -12.05 -1.45 10.99
CA SER A 40 -12.05 -2.48 9.95
C SER A 40 -13.24 -3.41 10.13
N VAL A 41 -13.99 -3.68 9.05
CA VAL A 41 -15.08 -4.65 9.07
C VAL A 41 -14.51 -6.08 8.96
N PRO A 42 -14.82 -7.00 9.90
CA PRO A 42 -14.39 -8.39 9.80
C PRO A 42 -14.87 -9.06 8.51
N TYR A 43 -14.04 -9.95 7.95
CA TYR A 43 -14.31 -10.64 6.68
C TYR A 43 -15.71 -11.28 6.62
N GLU A 44 -16.16 -11.93 7.70
CA GLU A 44 -17.44 -12.62 7.77
C GLU A 44 -18.66 -11.66 7.71
N LYS A 45 -18.42 -10.37 7.95
CA LYS A 45 -19.44 -9.32 7.91
C LYS A 45 -19.42 -8.50 6.62
N LEU A 46 -18.43 -8.71 5.76
CA LEU A 46 -18.37 -8.07 4.45
C LEU A 46 -19.51 -8.57 3.55
N ASN A 47 -19.98 -7.71 2.65
CA ASN A 47 -20.86 -8.13 1.57
C ASN A 47 -20.13 -9.16 0.66
N PRO A 48 -20.83 -10.17 0.10
CA PRO A 48 -20.21 -11.18 -0.76
C PRO A 48 -19.32 -10.64 -1.88
N PHE A 49 -19.70 -9.53 -2.52
CA PHE A 49 -18.87 -8.89 -3.54
C PHE A 49 -17.50 -8.46 -3.00
N LEU A 50 -17.46 -7.87 -1.80
CA LEU A 50 -16.21 -7.45 -1.15
C LEU A 50 -15.41 -8.65 -0.63
N GLN A 51 -16.09 -9.72 -0.18
CA GLN A 51 -15.42 -10.97 0.19
C GLN A 51 -14.65 -11.57 -0.98
N GLU A 52 -15.24 -11.54 -2.18
CA GLU A 52 -14.59 -12.01 -3.41
C GLU A 52 -13.31 -11.22 -3.71
N LEU A 53 -13.34 -9.88 -3.60
CA LEU A 53 -12.15 -9.04 -3.78
C LEU A 53 -11.06 -9.36 -2.74
N VAL A 54 -11.43 -9.54 -1.47
CA VAL A 54 -10.50 -9.96 -0.41
C VAL A 54 -9.89 -11.34 -0.70
N ASP A 55 -10.67 -12.28 -1.23
CA ASP A 55 -10.15 -13.60 -1.60
C ASP A 55 -9.18 -13.53 -2.79
N GLU A 56 -9.42 -12.63 -3.74
CA GLU A 56 -8.49 -12.29 -4.81
C GLU A 56 -7.20 -11.66 -4.26
N HIS A 57 -7.29 -10.75 -3.29
CA HIS A 57 -6.13 -10.19 -2.58
C HIS A 57 -5.31 -11.25 -1.86
N LYS A 58 -5.95 -12.20 -1.18
CA LYS A 58 -5.24 -13.33 -0.54
C LYS A 58 -4.48 -14.15 -1.58
N ALA A 59 -5.11 -14.44 -2.72
CA ALA A 59 -4.46 -15.15 -3.81
C ALA A 59 -3.25 -14.37 -4.36
N PHE A 60 -3.40 -13.05 -4.56
CA PHE A 60 -2.31 -12.20 -5.02
C PHE A 60 -1.18 -12.11 -3.99
N THR A 61 -1.49 -11.96 -2.71
CA THR A 61 -0.51 -11.89 -1.61
C THR A 61 0.41 -13.12 -1.60
N ILE A 62 -0.14 -14.32 -1.83
CA ILE A 62 0.67 -15.55 -1.93
C ILE A 62 1.66 -15.47 -3.10
N VAL A 63 1.21 -14.99 -4.26
CA VAL A 63 2.07 -14.83 -5.44
C VAL A 63 3.12 -13.75 -5.21
N LEU A 64 2.73 -12.63 -4.59
CA LEU A 64 3.58 -11.50 -4.27
C LEU A 64 4.70 -11.87 -3.29
N SER A 65 4.39 -12.66 -2.24
CA SER A 65 5.40 -13.20 -1.33
C SER A 65 6.38 -14.14 -2.04
N GLY A 66 5.88 -14.97 -2.97
CA GLY A 66 6.75 -15.81 -3.80
C GLY A 66 7.68 -15.00 -4.70
N PHE A 67 7.17 -13.92 -5.28
CA PHE A 67 7.95 -12.98 -6.08
C PHE A 67 9.04 -12.29 -5.26
N GLU A 68 8.69 -11.74 -4.09
CA GLU A 68 9.62 -11.12 -3.15
C GLU A 68 10.75 -12.09 -2.75
N GLU A 69 10.40 -13.32 -2.37
CA GLU A 69 11.38 -14.34 -2.02
C GLU A 69 12.32 -14.65 -3.18
N ALA A 70 11.80 -14.72 -4.42
CA ALA A 70 12.61 -14.96 -5.61
C ALA A 70 13.57 -13.80 -5.89
N LEU A 71 13.12 -12.56 -5.78
CA LEU A 71 13.96 -11.37 -5.96
C LEU A 71 15.12 -11.34 -4.96
N ILE A 72 14.83 -11.60 -3.68
CA ILE A 72 15.85 -11.60 -2.62
C ILE A 72 16.88 -12.70 -2.90
N LYS A 73 16.44 -13.95 -3.15
CA LYS A 73 17.35 -15.06 -3.47
C LYS A 73 18.18 -14.80 -4.73
N TRP A 74 17.57 -14.18 -5.74
CA TRP A 74 18.23 -13.84 -6.99
C TRP A 74 19.31 -12.77 -6.79
N ARG A 75 19.08 -11.77 -5.94
CA ARG A 75 20.11 -10.81 -5.56
C ARG A 75 21.23 -11.46 -4.75
N GLU A 76 20.88 -12.25 -3.73
CA GLU A 76 21.83 -12.93 -2.85
C GLU A 76 22.74 -13.91 -3.60
N ASN A 77 22.23 -14.54 -4.66
CA ASN A 77 22.99 -15.49 -5.46
C ASN A 77 23.78 -14.85 -6.63
N LYS A 78 23.90 -13.52 -6.63
CA LYS A 78 24.61 -12.73 -7.66
C LYS A 78 23.97 -12.84 -9.04
N TRP A 79 22.64 -12.74 -9.07
CA TRP A 79 21.83 -12.64 -10.28
C TRP A 79 21.81 -13.91 -11.14
N ILE A 80 22.03 -15.06 -10.52
CA ILE A 80 22.02 -16.35 -11.19
C ILE A 80 20.59 -16.91 -11.17
N PHE A 81 20.01 -17.07 -12.35
CA PHE A 81 18.72 -17.75 -12.48
C PHE A 81 18.85 -19.23 -12.17
N ASN A 82 17.86 -19.74 -11.43
CA ASN A 82 17.65 -21.16 -11.22
C ASN A 82 16.15 -21.45 -11.39
N LYS A 83 15.82 -22.74 -11.44
CA LYS A 83 14.44 -23.18 -11.68
C LYS A 83 13.43 -22.60 -10.69
N GLU A 84 13.78 -22.51 -9.40
CA GLU A 84 12.86 -21.98 -8.37
C GLU A 84 12.59 -20.49 -8.55
N ILE A 85 13.64 -19.70 -8.83
CA ILE A 85 13.53 -18.27 -9.12
C ILE A 85 12.68 -18.07 -10.37
N ASP A 86 13.00 -18.79 -11.44
CA ASP A 86 12.29 -18.69 -12.72
C ASP A 86 10.80 -19.01 -12.58
N GLU A 87 10.45 -20.07 -11.85
CA GLU A 87 9.06 -20.45 -11.62
C GLU A 87 8.27 -19.40 -10.83
N LYS A 88 8.88 -18.80 -9.81
CA LYS A 88 8.25 -17.75 -9.00
C LYS A 88 8.09 -16.44 -9.75
N LEU A 89 9.12 -16.00 -10.49
CA LEU A 89 9.04 -14.81 -11.35
C LEU A 89 8.00 -15.01 -12.45
N LYS A 90 8.00 -16.17 -13.11
CA LYS A 90 7.01 -16.52 -14.13
C LYS A 90 5.59 -16.46 -13.58
N ARG A 91 5.34 -17.10 -12.43
CA ARG A 91 4.03 -17.10 -11.78
C ARG A 91 3.55 -15.69 -11.44
N PHE A 92 4.46 -14.82 -11.01
CA PHE A 92 4.14 -13.41 -10.77
C PHE A 92 3.68 -12.70 -12.04
N PHE A 93 4.46 -12.79 -13.13
CA PHE A 93 4.10 -12.12 -14.38
C PHE A 93 2.83 -12.68 -15.01
N GLU A 94 2.60 -13.99 -14.95
CA GLU A 94 1.34 -14.61 -15.38
C GLU A 94 0.15 -14.08 -14.56
N PHE A 95 0.31 -13.95 -13.24
CA PHE A 95 -0.77 -13.44 -12.38
C PHE A 95 -1.08 -11.96 -12.62
N ILE A 96 -0.04 -11.12 -12.76
CA ILE A 96 -0.18 -9.70 -13.10
C ILE A 96 -0.85 -9.51 -14.46
N ASP A 97 -0.59 -10.37 -15.44
CA ASP A 97 -1.17 -10.24 -16.78
C ASP A 97 -2.61 -10.76 -16.84
N GLU A 98 -2.91 -11.88 -16.17
CA GLU A 98 -4.19 -12.57 -16.33
C GLU A 98 -5.24 -12.23 -15.26
N LYS A 99 -4.81 -11.96 -14.02
CA LYS A 99 -5.71 -11.87 -12.86
C LYS A 99 -5.91 -10.44 -12.38
N VAL A 100 -4.83 -9.68 -12.23
CA VAL A 100 -4.90 -8.29 -11.76
C VAL A 100 -5.81 -7.41 -12.65
N PRO A 101 -5.77 -7.48 -13.99
CA PRO A 101 -6.64 -6.63 -14.80
C PRO A 101 -8.13 -6.96 -14.65
N VAL A 102 -8.46 -8.21 -14.30
CA VAL A 102 -9.85 -8.63 -14.05
C VAL A 102 -10.31 -8.10 -12.70
N HIS A 103 -9.47 -8.21 -11.68
CA HIS A 103 -9.70 -7.66 -10.34
C HIS A 103 -9.90 -6.14 -10.40
N ASN A 104 -8.93 -5.40 -10.94
CA ASN A 104 -8.99 -3.95 -11.06
C ASN A 104 -10.21 -3.49 -11.87
N GLN A 105 -10.67 -4.27 -12.85
CA GLN A 105 -11.89 -3.95 -13.58
C GLN A 105 -13.16 -4.04 -12.71
N LYS A 106 -13.24 -4.99 -11.77
CA LYS A 106 -14.35 -5.03 -10.81
C LYS A 106 -14.34 -3.77 -9.96
N GLU A 107 -13.16 -3.32 -9.56
CA GLU A 107 -13.03 -2.13 -8.76
C GLU A 107 -13.35 -0.86 -9.56
N GLU A 108 -12.56 -0.56 -10.59
CA GLU A 108 -12.62 0.67 -11.38
C GLU A 108 -13.96 0.84 -12.13
N LYS A 109 -14.63 -0.26 -12.52
CA LYS A 109 -15.89 -0.17 -13.30
C LYS A 109 -17.14 -0.42 -12.46
N ILE A 110 -17.04 -1.07 -11.31
CA ILE A 110 -18.20 -1.49 -10.52
C ILE A 110 -18.19 -0.82 -9.14
N LEU A 111 -17.15 -1.04 -8.34
CA LEU A 111 -17.08 -0.55 -6.96
C LEU A 111 -16.76 0.95 -6.87
N PHE A 112 -15.61 1.35 -7.43
CA PHE A 112 -15.03 2.68 -7.30
C PHE A 112 -15.93 3.79 -7.82
N PRO A 113 -16.67 3.66 -8.95
CA PRO A 113 -17.56 4.73 -9.38
C PRO A 113 -18.65 5.06 -8.37
N LEU A 114 -19.21 4.04 -7.70
CA LEU A 114 -20.22 4.23 -6.68
C LEU A 114 -19.60 4.73 -5.37
N LEU A 115 -18.47 4.14 -4.96
CA LEU A 115 -17.78 4.53 -3.73
C LEU A 115 -17.29 5.98 -3.80
N ASN A 116 -16.67 6.38 -4.90
CA ASN A 116 -16.23 7.76 -5.11
C ASN A 116 -17.38 8.75 -4.92
N LYS A 117 -18.55 8.47 -5.50
CA LYS A 117 -19.73 9.32 -5.32
C LYS A 117 -20.12 9.44 -3.84
N LYS A 118 -20.11 8.33 -3.10
CA LYS A 118 -20.44 8.32 -1.67
C LYS A 118 -19.43 9.05 -0.81
N LEU A 119 -18.13 8.89 -1.11
CA LEU A 119 -17.06 9.61 -0.41
C LEU A 119 -17.19 11.12 -0.60
N ILE A 120 -17.54 11.57 -1.81
CA ILE A 120 -17.82 12.99 -2.06
C ILE A 120 -19.03 13.46 -1.25
N GLU A 121 -20.12 12.69 -1.24
CA GLU A 121 -21.33 13.01 -0.48
C GLU A 121 -21.10 13.04 1.04
N SER A 122 -20.18 12.23 1.56
CA SER A 122 -19.82 12.17 2.98
C SER A 122 -18.77 13.19 3.40
N GLY A 123 -18.17 13.93 2.47
CA GLY A 123 -17.08 14.88 2.74
C GLY A 123 -15.69 14.24 2.83
N GLU A 124 -15.56 12.96 2.48
CA GLU A 124 -14.30 12.18 2.46
C GLU A 124 -13.55 12.44 1.14
N HIS A 125 -13.17 13.70 0.92
CA HIS A 125 -12.50 14.16 -0.28
C HIS A 125 -11.45 15.22 0.05
N ASN A 126 -10.59 15.54 -0.91
CA ASN A 126 -9.58 16.56 -0.77
C ASN A 126 -10.22 17.95 -0.51
N SER A 127 -9.59 18.76 0.35
CA SER A 127 -10.09 20.07 0.75
C SER A 127 -9.99 21.15 -0.34
N LEU A 128 -9.08 20.98 -1.29
CA LEU A 128 -8.86 21.90 -2.41
C LEU A 128 -9.65 21.49 -3.66
N ASP A 129 -9.85 20.19 -3.86
CA ASP A 129 -10.61 19.65 -4.99
C ASP A 129 -11.49 18.46 -4.55
N ALA A 130 -12.79 18.71 -4.43
CA ALA A 130 -13.75 17.71 -3.99
C ALA A 130 -13.93 16.53 -4.96
N SER A 131 -13.40 16.60 -6.19
CA SER A 131 -13.40 15.46 -7.11
C SER A 131 -12.31 14.43 -6.79
N ILE A 132 -11.35 14.77 -5.95
CA ILE A 132 -10.24 13.91 -5.57
C ILE A 132 -10.56 13.21 -4.25
N THR A 133 -10.61 11.87 -4.27
CA THR A 133 -10.82 11.02 -3.10
C THR A 133 -9.70 9.97 -2.99
N GLY A 134 -9.78 9.11 -1.97
CA GLY A 134 -8.89 7.95 -1.83
C GLY A 134 -8.92 7.00 -3.04
N ILE A 135 -10.00 7.01 -3.83
CA ILE A 135 -10.13 6.22 -5.06
C ILE A 135 -9.05 6.61 -6.09
N ASN A 136 -8.79 7.90 -6.26
CA ASN A 136 -7.79 8.35 -7.23
C ASN A 136 -6.38 7.85 -6.90
N LEU A 137 -6.08 7.69 -5.61
CA LEU A 137 -4.81 7.10 -5.16
C LEU A 137 -4.74 5.62 -5.55
N MET A 138 -5.81 4.85 -5.35
CA MET A 138 -5.84 3.42 -5.70
C MET A 138 -5.69 3.22 -7.21
N GLU A 139 -6.46 3.97 -8.02
CA GLU A 139 -6.39 3.89 -9.49
C GLU A 139 -4.99 4.28 -10.02
N ASP A 140 -4.34 5.27 -9.40
CA ASP A 140 -2.96 5.64 -9.75
C ASP A 140 -1.95 4.54 -9.34
N GLU A 141 -2.14 3.90 -8.19
CA GLU A 141 -1.33 2.75 -7.75
C GLU A 141 -1.49 1.55 -8.71
N HIS A 142 -2.69 1.27 -9.22
CA HIS A 142 -2.92 0.26 -10.27
C HIS A 142 -2.05 0.50 -11.51
N ILE A 143 -2.06 1.73 -12.02
CA ILE A 143 -1.29 2.12 -13.20
C ILE A 143 0.21 2.01 -12.92
N LYS A 144 0.66 2.51 -11.77
CA LYS A 144 2.07 2.49 -11.37
C LYS A 144 2.60 1.07 -11.26
N VAL A 145 1.82 0.15 -10.66
CA VAL A 145 2.22 -1.25 -10.51
C VAL A 145 2.30 -1.94 -11.87
N ALA A 146 1.34 -1.71 -12.76
CA ALA A 146 1.39 -2.27 -14.12
C ALA A 146 2.62 -1.78 -14.90
N GLN A 147 2.94 -0.48 -14.82
CA GLN A 147 4.12 0.10 -15.45
C GLN A 147 5.42 -0.44 -14.85
N ALA A 148 5.50 -0.50 -13.53
CA ALA A 148 6.64 -1.06 -12.81
C ALA A 148 6.89 -2.52 -13.20
N ALA A 149 5.83 -3.34 -13.26
CA ALA A 149 5.95 -4.74 -13.69
C ALA A 149 6.50 -4.85 -15.12
N ALA A 150 6.04 -4.00 -16.04
CA ALA A 150 6.57 -3.95 -17.40
C ALA A 150 8.06 -3.56 -17.44
N ILE A 151 8.48 -2.62 -16.60
CA ILE A 151 9.90 -2.22 -16.46
C ILE A 151 10.74 -3.41 -15.96
N VAL A 152 10.31 -4.08 -14.88
CA VAL A 152 11.01 -5.25 -14.35
C VAL A 152 11.15 -6.32 -15.43
N PHE A 153 10.06 -6.67 -16.12
CA PHE A 153 10.07 -7.66 -17.20
C PHE A 153 11.08 -7.30 -18.30
N ASN A 154 11.06 -6.03 -18.73
CA ASN A 154 11.97 -5.54 -19.76
C ASN A 154 13.44 -5.55 -19.29
N PHE A 155 13.73 -5.21 -18.04
CA PHE A 155 15.08 -5.24 -17.50
C PHE A 155 15.61 -6.66 -17.32
N LEU A 156 14.78 -7.61 -16.88
CA LEU A 156 15.15 -9.04 -16.85
C LEU A 156 15.50 -9.55 -18.27
N GLY A 157 14.66 -9.19 -19.25
CA GLY A 157 14.90 -9.52 -20.66
C GLY A 157 16.11 -8.80 -21.25
N LEU A 158 16.39 -7.56 -20.86
CA LEU A 158 17.55 -6.80 -21.35
C LEU A 158 18.85 -7.30 -20.73
N GLY A 159 18.91 -7.42 -19.40
CA GLY A 159 20.09 -7.84 -18.65
C GLY A 159 20.61 -9.22 -19.10
N SER A 160 19.70 -10.14 -19.41
CA SER A 160 20.06 -11.48 -19.92
C SER A 160 20.75 -11.48 -21.29
N ARG A 161 20.65 -10.38 -22.05
CA ARG A 161 21.26 -10.21 -23.37
C ARG A 161 22.48 -9.28 -23.37
N LEU A 162 22.77 -8.61 -22.25
CA LEU A 162 23.93 -7.71 -22.17
C LEU A 162 25.23 -8.52 -22.13
N PRO A 163 26.21 -8.20 -23.01
CA PRO A 163 27.46 -8.94 -23.11
C PRO A 163 28.42 -8.59 -21.96
N ASP A 164 28.39 -7.33 -21.51
CA ASP A 164 29.21 -6.84 -20.42
C ASP A 164 28.59 -7.20 -19.06
N GLN A 165 29.41 -7.79 -18.18
CA GLN A 165 28.96 -8.27 -16.88
C GLN A 165 28.47 -7.13 -15.99
N GLN A 166 29.22 -6.03 -15.93
CA GLN A 166 28.86 -4.91 -15.04
C GLN A 166 27.54 -4.27 -15.47
N SER A 167 27.35 -4.07 -16.77
CA SER A 167 26.10 -3.54 -17.34
C SER A 167 24.91 -4.45 -17.05
N ARG A 168 25.11 -5.76 -17.12
CA ARG A 168 24.09 -6.75 -16.76
C ARG A 168 23.70 -6.66 -15.28
N GLU A 169 24.69 -6.62 -14.38
CA GLU A 169 24.45 -6.53 -12.95
C GLU A 169 23.73 -5.23 -12.57
N ILE A 170 24.09 -4.09 -13.17
CA ILE A 170 23.39 -2.81 -12.96
C ILE A 170 21.93 -2.89 -13.44
N THR A 171 21.69 -3.51 -14.59
CA THR A 171 20.33 -3.67 -15.14
C THR A 171 19.48 -4.58 -14.24
N TYR A 172 20.08 -5.63 -13.69
CA TYR A 172 19.42 -6.54 -12.76
C TYR A 172 19.16 -5.91 -11.39
N GLU A 173 20.06 -5.09 -10.87
CA GLU A 173 19.82 -4.31 -9.65
C GLU A 173 18.63 -3.37 -9.84
N ALA A 174 18.54 -2.68 -10.99
CA ALA A 174 17.37 -1.83 -11.29
C ALA A 174 16.06 -2.63 -11.39
N ALA A 175 16.10 -3.86 -11.92
CA ALA A 175 14.95 -4.76 -11.94
C ALA A 175 14.56 -5.19 -10.53
N PHE A 176 15.55 -5.48 -9.67
CA PHE A 176 15.34 -5.83 -8.28
C PHE A 176 14.68 -4.68 -7.50
N ASP A 177 15.24 -3.48 -7.56
CA ASP A 177 14.72 -2.31 -6.84
C ASP A 177 13.26 -2.02 -7.24
N GLN A 178 12.98 -2.05 -8.55
CA GLN A 178 11.62 -1.86 -9.05
C GLN A 178 10.68 -3.00 -8.62
N GLY A 179 11.17 -4.24 -8.59
CA GLY A 179 10.43 -5.40 -8.12
C GLY A 179 10.06 -5.30 -6.64
N ILE A 180 11.00 -4.87 -5.78
CA ILE A 180 10.74 -4.63 -4.35
C ILE A 180 9.72 -3.49 -4.18
N ALA A 181 9.84 -2.41 -4.95
CA ALA A 181 8.86 -1.32 -4.91
C ALA A 181 7.43 -1.78 -5.24
N ILE A 182 7.26 -2.72 -6.18
CA ILE A 182 5.95 -3.33 -6.45
C ILE A 182 5.43 -4.07 -5.23
N VAL A 183 6.28 -4.87 -4.57
CA VAL A 183 5.91 -5.65 -3.39
C VAL A 183 5.42 -4.73 -2.27
N GLU A 184 6.16 -3.67 -1.97
CA GLU A 184 5.80 -2.72 -0.91
C GLU A 184 4.51 -1.96 -1.25
N THR A 185 4.40 -1.49 -2.50
CA THR A 185 3.21 -0.77 -2.97
C THR A 185 1.97 -1.66 -2.86
N MET A 186 2.01 -2.89 -3.36
CA MET A 186 0.84 -3.78 -3.35
C MET A 186 0.46 -4.25 -1.95
N LYS A 187 1.43 -4.48 -1.04
CA LYS A 187 1.13 -4.78 0.36
C LYS A 187 0.37 -3.64 1.03
N LEU A 188 0.79 -2.40 0.80
CA LEU A 188 0.14 -1.22 1.36
C LEU A 188 -1.22 -0.95 0.70
N HIS A 189 -1.31 -1.13 -0.61
CA HIS A 189 -2.53 -0.97 -1.39
C HIS A 189 -3.63 -1.91 -0.91
N ILE A 190 -3.36 -3.22 -0.89
CA ILE A 190 -4.28 -4.25 -0.38
C ILE A 190 -4.72 -3.93 1.06
N PHE A 191 -3.76 -3.52 1.91
CA PHE A 191 -4.09 -3.14 3.28
C PHE A 191 -5.07 -1.96 3.34
N ARG A 192 -4.84 -0.90 2.55
CA ARG A 192 -5.72 0.28 2.51
C ARG A 192 -7.10 -0.07 1.99
N GLU A 193 -7.19 -0.91 0.96
CA GLU A 193 -8.49 -1.32 0.44
C GLU A 193 -9.29 -2.10 1.47
N GLU A 194 -8.70 -3.13 2.05
CA GLU A 194 -9.40 -4.00 2.99
C GLU A 194 -9.78 -3.30 4.29
N THR A 195 -8.90 -2.42 4.80
CA THR A 195 -9.12 -1.80 6.11
C THR A 195 -9.86 -0.47 6.03
N ILE A 196 -9.70 0.29 4.94
CA ILE A 196 -10.25 1.64 4.79
C ILE A 196 -11.39 1.63 3.76
N LEU A 197 -11.12 1.35 2.49
CA LEU A 197 -12.12 1.52 1.43
C LEU A 197 -13.28 0.55 1.54
N PHE A 198 -13.03 -0.72 1.84
CA PHE A 198 -14.10 -1.72 2.01
C PHE A 198 -14.91 -1.43 3.26
N SER A 199 -14.29 -0.93 4.34
CA SER A 199 -14.99 -0.46 5.52
C SER A 199 -15.87 0.76 5.21
N GLN A 200 -15.37 1.72 4.43
CA GLN A 200 -16.16 2.87 3.95
C GLN A 200 -17.32 2.43 3.07
N ALA A 201 -17.11 1.47 2.17
CA ALA A 201 -18.18 0.90 1.35
C ALA A 201 -19.27 0.28 2.25
N MET A 202 -18.89 -0.51 3.26
CA MET A 202 -19.82 -1.11 4.21
C MET A 202 -20.61 -0.08 5.04
N GLN A 203 -20.02 1.09 5.33
CA GLN A 203 -20.69 2.17 6.07
C GLN A 203 -21.60 3.02 5.18
N LEU A 204 -21.20 3.28 3.93
CA LEU A 204 -21.85 4.25 3.06
C LEU A 204 -22.86 3.64 2.09
N PHE A 205 -22.76 2.34 1.80
CA PHE A 205 -23.65 1.68 0.85
C PHE A 205 -24.89 1.13 1.55
N THR A 206 -26.02 1.27 0.87
CA THR A 206 -27.27 0.60 1.25
C THR A 206 -27.29 -0.83 0.74
N SER A 207 -28.15 -1.69 1.30
CA SER A 207 -28.31 -3.08 0.83
C SER A 207 -28.66 -3.15 -0.67
N LYS A 208 -29.51 -2.23 -1.16
CA LYS A 208 -29.87 -2.14 -2.59
C LYS A 208 -28.70 -1.75 -3.48
N GLU A 209 -27.74 -1.00 -2.96
CA GLU A 209 -26.53 -0.64 -3.70
C GLU A 209 -25.61 -1.84 -3.80
N PHE A 210 -25.45 -2.63 -2.73
CA PHE A 210 -24.72 -3.89 -2.76
C PHE A 210 -25.34 -4.93 -3.69
N GLU A 211 -26.67 -5.11 -3.68
CA GLU A 211 -27.38 -6.02 -4.60
C GLU A 211 -27.11 -5.69 -6.09
N LYS A 212 -26.84 -4.41 -6.41
CA LYS A 212 -26.49 -3.99 -7.77
C LYS A 212 -25.05 -4.32 -8.16
N LEU A 213 -24.15 -4.52 -7.18
CA LEU A 213 -22.77 -4.95 -7.44
C LEU A 213 -22.75 -6.45 -7.74
N GLU A 214 -23.51 -7.25 -6.98
CA GLU A 214 -23.59 -8.71 -7.14
C GLU A 214 -24.27 -9.17 -8.44
N SER A 215 -25.00 -8.28 -9.12
CA SER A 215 -25.76 -8.59 -10.34
C SER A 215 -25.03 -8.22 -11.64
N LYS A 216 -23.76 -7.82 -11.55
CA LYS A 216 -22.90 -7.43 -12.68
C LYS A 216 -21.72 -8.38 -12.85
#